data_AF-A0A7W8ZID6-F1
#
_entry.id   AF-A0A7W8ZID6-F1
#
_cell.length_a   1.000
_cell.length_b   1.000
_cell.length_c   1.000
_cell.angle_alpha   90.00
_cell.angle_beta   90.00
_cell.angle_gamma   90.00
#
_symmetry.space_group_name_H-M   'P 1'
#
loop_
_entity.id
_entity.type
_entity.pdbx_description
1 polymer ?
#
loop_
_entity_poly.entity_id
_entity_poly.type
_entity_poly.pdbx_seq_one_letter_code
_entity_poly.pdbx_strand_id
1 'polypeptide(L)'
;MITPQKDKKFGLPHVILILGLSILLCGEAYFGYRLHTDSMEQEQIKEDYSMSNNITFGLFSVDQWRDRMTEVINDQVHDFKLTNAQKKDLQKQVEEELHGLITKTAAEINKPQKSLGGKLKKLAFNSFVDTTDIQKQVPSFAKTIIDKVNSPASHKRLKSIATTKIDQLANETYDSTSVANAAVTKYLYKKYRVSNPAEFNKQINSRLAAIRTVTYNYAYAMLGCVLFALCLWWFMRKQVQLQTTLFVMSLLFAFILLAVGITASIIEVDARIESLNFMLLGEKVTFENQVLFFQSKSILDIVEVLVKQPKPDAVVVGVLMLVFIIILPVLRIIAKGIHLLSSKKLAENKVVKYLTFESGKWDMADVMVVGILMTYIGLNGILKSQLSNLNVHNSLLTTTTANDTSLQPGYFIFVVYVVFEMLLSYILKRMTNDHVSDQESDPLS
;
A
#
# COMPACT_ATOMS: atom_id res chain seq x y z
N MET A 1 45.95 47.44 30.59
CA MET A 1 45.75 47.96 29.22
C MET A 1 44.66 47.13 28.58
N ILE A 2 43.47 47.70 28.45
CA ILE A 2 42.30 47.06 27.83
C ILE A 2 42.50 47.25 26.32
N THR A 3 42.90 46.21 25.61
CA THR A 3 42.92 46.21 24.15
C THR A 3 41.46 46.30 23.66
N PRO A 4 41.13 47.27 22.79
CA PRO A 4 39.76 47.44 22.33
C PRO A 4 39.39 46.25 21.44
N GLN A 5 38.28 45.62 21.79
CA GLN A 5 37.61 44.59 21.02
C GLN A 5 37.32 45.16 19.63
N LYS A 6 38.02 44.65 18.62
CA LYS A 6 37.91 45.06 17.20
C LYS A 6 36.43 45.02 16.80
N ASP A 7 35.83 46.20 16.63
CA ASP A 7 34.43 46.36 16.22
C ASP A 7 34.16 45.51 14.99
N LYS A 8 33.27 44.52 15.13
CA LYS A 8 32.68 43.78 14.01
C LYS A 8 31.89 44.80 13.18
N LYS A 9 32.53 45.44 12.20
CA LYS A 9 31.84 46.32 11.25
C LYS A 9 30.85 45.47 10.45
N PHE A 10 29.58 45.53 10.86
CA PHE A 10 28.46 44.94 10.15
C PHE A 10 28.25 45.73 8.85
N GLY A 11 29.09 45.44 7.84
CA GLY A 11 29.09 46.15 6.57
C GLY A 11 27.91 45.75 5.68
N LEU A 12 27.63 46.59 4.67
CA LEU A 12 26.73 46.31 3.54
C LEU A 12 26.79 44.85 3.01
N PRO A 13 27.98 44.21 2.84
CA PRO A 13 28.04 42.81 2.37
C PRO A 13 27.40 41.78 3.31
N HIS A 14 27.41 41.99 4.63
CA HIS A 14 26.71 41.10 5.57
C HIS A 14 25.19 41.19 5.41
N VAL A 15 24.68 42.41 5.24
CA VAL A 15 23.25 42.66 5.08
C VAL A 15 22.73 42.03 3.79
N ILE A 16 23.45 42.22 2.67
CA ILE A 16 23.10 41.63 1.38
C ILE A 16 23.13 40.10 1.45
N LEU A 17 24.17 39.53 2.09
CA LEU A 17 24.31 38.09 2.24
C LEU A 17 23.16 37.49 3.07
N ILE A 18 22.85 38.10 4.22
CA ILE A 18 21.75 37.67 5.08
C ILE A 18 20.43 37.72 4.30
N LEU A 19 20.16 38.83 3.61
CA LEU A 19 18.92 38.99 2.86
C LEU A 19 18.78 37.94 1.74
N GLY A 20 19.85 37.68 0.99
CA GLY A 20 19.86 36.64 -0.04
C GLY A 20 19.64 35.24 0.52
N LEU A 21 20.34 34.87 1.61
CA LEU A 21 20.17 33.58 2.26
C LEU A 21 18.83 33.43 2.97
N SER A 22 18.27 34.51 3.51
CA SER A 22 16.93 34.50 4.10
C SER A 22 15.85 34.25 3.05
N ILE A 23 15.95 34.83 1.85
CA ILE A 23 15.03 34.51 0.74
C ILE A 23 15.13 33.02 0.39
N LEU A 24 16.35 32.50 0.26
CA LEU A 24 16.59 31.09 -0.05
C LEU A 24 16.05 30.15 1.05
N LEU A 25 16.23 30.52 2.32
CA LEU A 25 15.75 29.78 3.48
C LEU A 25 14.22 29.80 3.55
N CYS A 26 13.58 30.94 3.27
CA CYS A 26 12.13 31.03 3.16
C CYS A 26 11.60 30.15 2.01
N GLY A 27 12.32 30.12 0.88
CA GLY A 27 12.02 29.22 -0.23
C GLY A 27 12.10 27.74 0.18
N GLU A 28 13.19 27.34 0.84
CA GLU A 28 13.35 25.98 1.35
C GLU A 28 12.27 25.61 2.38
N ALA A 29 11.96 26.50 3.33
CA ALA A 29 10.90 26.30 4.31
C ALA A 29 9.53 26.13 3.63
N TYR A 30 9.24 26.93 2.60
CA TYR A 30 8.01 26.82 1.83
C TYR A 30 7.94 25.48 1.07
N PHE A 31 9.01 25.10 0.37
CA PHE A 31 9.07 23.82 -0.34
C PHE A 31 9.00 22.63 0.62
N GLY A 32 9.65 22.70 1.78
CA GLY A 32 9.60 21.68 2.82
C GLY A 32 8.21 21.54 3.43
N TYR A 33 7.55 22.66 3.74
CA TYR A 33 6.16 22.65 4.21
C TYR A 33 5.23 22.02 3.18
N ARG A 34 5.34 22.42 1.91
CA ARG A 34 4.54 21.85 0.81
C ARG A 34 4.82 20.36 0.61
N LEU A 35 6.08 19.95 0.64
CA LEU A 35 6.45 18.54 0.54
C LEU A 35 5.83 17.72 1.67
N HIS A 36 5.87 18.21 2.91
CA HIS A 36 5.25 17.54 4.04
C HIS A 36 3.73 17.43 3.89
N THR A 37 3.04 18.52 3.52
CA THR A 37 1.58 18.49 3.32
C THR A 37 1.16 17.55 2.19
N ASP A 38 1.89 17.59 1.08
CA ASP A 38 1.58 16.78 -0.10
C ASP A 38 1.92 15.30 0.15
N SER A 39 2.97 15.00 0.93
CA SER A 39 3.29 13.65 1.38
C SER A 39 2.18 13.08 2.27
N MET A 40 1.67 13.88 3.21
CA MET A 40 0.58 13.44 4.10
C MET A 40 -0.74 13.24 3.34
N GLU A 41 -1.05 14.09 2.37
CA GLU A 41 -2.20 13.89 1.49
C GLU A 41 -2.04 12.62 0.63
N GLN A 42 -0.85 12.38 0.08
CA GLN A 42 -0.55 11.16 -0.67
C GLN A 42 -0.76 9.90 0.18
N GLU A 43 -0.24 9.90 1.40
CA GLU A 43 -0.40 8.79 2.35
C GLU A 43 -1.88 8.49 2.59
N GLN A 44 -2.67 9.51 2.95
CA GLN A 44 -4.10 9.33 3.21
C GLN A 44 -4.88 8.82 1.99
N ILE A 45 -4.59 9.36 0.80
CA ILE A 45 -5.26 8.93 -0.44
C ILE A 45 -4.92 7.47 -0.75
N LYS A 46 -3.67 7.05 -0.57
CA LYS A 46 -3.27 5.66 -0.82
C LYS A 46 -3.79 4.69 0.25
N GLU A 47 -3.86 5.11 1.52
CA GLU A 47 -4.50 4.32 2.57
C GLU A 47 -5.99 4.11 2.27
N ASP A 48 -6.71 5.17 1.89
CA ASP A 48 -8.13 5.09 1.47
C ASP A 48 -8.32 4.17 0.27
N TYR A 49 -7.45 4.32 -0.75
CA TYR A 49 -7.46 3.47 -1.94
C TYR A 49 -7.25 2.00 -1.60
N SER A 50 -6.27 1.73 -0.74
CA SER A 50 -5.91 0.39 -0.30
C SER A 50 -6.96 -0.24 0.59
N MET A 51 -7.66 0.56 1.39
CA MET A 51 -8.81 0.10 2.18
C MET A 51 -9.98 -0.26 1.28
N SER A 52 -10.31 0.55 0.26
CA SER A 52 -11.40 0.24 -0.68
C SER A 52 -11.11 -1.00 -1.53
N ASN A 53 -9.86 -1.19 -1.93
CA ASN A 53 -9.42 -2.27 -2.80
C ASN A 53 -8.78 -3.43 -2.02
N ASN A 54 -9.00 -3.49 -0.71
CA ASN A 54 -8.42 -4.52 0.13
C ASN A 54 -8.93 -5.90 -0.27
N ILE A 55 -8.04 -6.90 -0.29
CA ILE A 55 -8.38 -8.28 -0.62
C ILE A 55 -9.52 -8.86 0.26
N THR A 56 -9.64 -8.39 1.51
CA THR A 56 -10.72 -8.75 2.43
C THR A 56 -12.10 -8.44 1.86
N PHE A 57 -12.24 -7.34 1.12
CA PHE A 57 -13.51 -6.93 0.51
C PHE A 57 -13.69 -7.45 -0.92
N GLY A 58 -12.65 -8.03 -1.51
CA GLY A 58 -12.68 -8.62 -2.85
C GLY A 58 -12.60 -10.14 -2.78
N LEU A 59 -11.43 -10.72 -3.04
CA LEU A 59 -11.25 -12.18 -3.13
C LEU A 59 -11.68 -12.97 -1.88
N PHE A 60 -11.59 -12.39 -0.69
CA PHE A 60 -12.01 -13.08 0.54
C PHE A 60 -13.48 -12.82 0.90
N SER A 61 -14.19 -11.99 0.13
CA SER A 61 -15.60 -11.71 0.37
C SER A 61 -16.49 -12.76 -0.28
N VAL A 62 -17.31 -13.44 0.53
CA VAL A 62 -18.31 -14.40 0.06
C VAL A 62 -19.33 -13.74 -0.87
N ASP A 63 -19.72 -12.50 -0.60
CA ASP A 63 -20.66 -11.75 -1.43
C ASP A 63 -20.11 -11.45 -2.82
N GLN A 64 -18.81 -11.09 -2.92
CA GLN A 64 -18.18 -10.88 -4.22
C GLN A 64 -18.17 -12.16 -5.05
N TRP A 65 -17.87 -13.31 -4.42
CA TRP A 65 -17.98 -14.60 -5.10
C TRP A 65 -19.42 -14.92 -5.50
N ARG A 66 -20.40 -14.71 -4.61
CA ARG A 66 -21.83 -14.89 -4.93
C ARG A 66 -22.23 -14.09 -6.16
N ASP A 67 -21.88 -12.81 -6.20
CA ASP A 67 -22.27 -11.89 -7.27
C ASP A 67 -21.65 -12.33 -8.60
N ARG A 68 -20.34 -12.66 -8.61
CA ARG A 68 -19.64 -13.16 -9.81
C ARG A 68 -20.17 -14.51 -10.29
N MET A 69 -20.42 -15.46 -9.38
CA MET A 69 -20.98 -16.77 -9.74
C MET A 69 -22.41 -16.64 -10.28
N THR A 70 -23.19 -15.71 -9.72
CA THR A 70 -24.55 -15.42 -10.18
C THR A 70 -24.54 -14.79 -11.57
N GLU A 71 -23.60 -13.87 -11.84
CA GLU A 71 -23.35 -13.30 -13.18
C GLU A 71 -23.07 -14.42 -14.19
N VAL A 72 -22.13 -15.32 -13.89
CA VAL A 72 -21.77 -16.44 -14.79
C VAL A 72 -22.95 -17.38 -15.07
N ILE A 73 -23.73 -17.71 -14.05
CA ILE A 73 -24.90 -18.58 -14.24
C ILE A 73 -26.00 -17.86 -15.01
N ASN A 74 -26.16 -16.55 -14.81
CA ASN A 74 -27.17 -15.76 -15.51
C ASN A 74 -26.94 -15.74 -17.02
N ASP A 75 -25.69 -15.69 -17.43
CA ASP A 75 -25.25 -15.63 -18.82
C ASP A 75 -25.29 -17.03 -19.45
N GLN A 76 -24.72 -18.05 -18.80
CA GLN A 76 -24.77 -19.44 -19.27
C GLN A 76 -26.18 -20.02 -19.38
N VAL A 77 -27.09 -19.72 -18.44
CA VAL A 77 -28.47 -20.24 -18.50
C VAL A 77 -29.29 -19.53 -19.59
N HIS A 78 -28.95 -18.29 -19.96
CA HIS A 78 -29.54 -17.64 -21.14
C HIS A 78 -29.10 -18.30 -22.44
N ASP A 79 -27.82 -18.65 -22.53
CA ASP A 79 -27.21 -19.21 -23.74
C ASP A 79 -27.35 -20.74 -23.85
N PHE A 80 -27.93 -21.38 -22.83
CA PHE A 80 -28.23 -22.82 -22.87
C PHE A 80 -29.21 -23.15 -24.00
N LYS A 81 -28.69 -23.65 -25.12
CA LYS A 81 -29.48 -24.20 -26.23
C LYS A 81 -28.86 -25.53 -26.65
N LEU A 82 -29.59 -26.62 -26.42
CA LEU A 82 -29.17 -27.93 -26.90
C LEU A 82 -29.22 -27.96 -28.44
N THR A 83 -28.09 -28.30 -29.06
CA THR A 83 -28.06 -28.58 -30.51
C THR A 83 -28.91 -29.81 -30.83
N ASN A 84 -29.36 -29.95 -32.08
CA ASN A 84 -30.18 -31.09 -32.49
C ASN A 84 -29.48 -32.44 -32.24
N ALA A 85 -28.15 -32.49 -32.37
CA ALA A 85 -27.36 -33.67 -32.03
C ALA A 85 -27.41 -33.98 -30.52
N GLN A 86 -27.14 -32.99 -29.67
CA GLN A 86 -27.21 -33.13 -28.21
C GLN A 86 -28.61 -33.49 -27.72
N LYS A 87 -29.67 -32.95 -28.34
CA LYS A 87 -31.04 -33.32 -28.02
C LYS A 87 -31.31 -34.80 -28.28
N LYS A 88 -30.83 -35.32 -29.41
CA LYS A 88 -31.01 -36.72 -29.80
C LYS A 88 -30.23 -37.65 -28.87
N ASP A 89 -29.01 -37.28 -28.50
CA ASP A 89 -28.18 -38.06 -27.58
C ASP A 89 -28.76 -38.08 -26.16
N LEU A 90 -29.20 -36.93 -25.65
CA LEU A 90 -29.88 -36.84 -24.35
C LEU A 90 -31.21 -37.58 -24.36
N GLN A 91 -31.99 -37.49 -25.43
CA GLN A 91 -33.22 -38.25 -25.58
C GLN A 91 -32.94 -39.75 -25.46
N LYS A 92 -31.91 -40.26 -26.15
CA LYS A 92 -31.52 -41.66 -26.09
C LYS A 92 -31.12 -42.11 -24.67
N GLN A 93 -30.36 -41.29 -23.94
CA GLN A 93 -30.00 -41.58 -22.55
C GLN A 93 -31.23 -41.61 -21.62
N VAL A 94 -32.16 -40.66 -21.79
CA VAL A 94 -33.41 -40.63 -21.02
C VAL A 94 -34.28 -41.85 -21.37
N GLU A 95 -34.32 -42.26 -22.64
CA GLU A 95 -35.01 -43.49 -23.06
C GLU A 95 -34.42 -44.72 -22.37
N GLU A 96 -33.10 -44.88 -22.36
CA GLU A 96 -32.40 -46.00 -21.72
C GLU A 96 -32.68 -46.07 -20.22
N GLU A 97 -32.64 -44.94 -19.51
CA GLU A 97 -32.98 -44.87 -18.08
C GLU A 97 -34.46 -45.18 -17.82
N LEU A 98 -35.38 -44.62 -18.61
CA LEU A 98 -36.81 -44.91 -18.46
C LEU A 98 -37.11 -46.40 -18.72
N HIS A 99 -36.52 -47.00 -19.75
CA HIS A 99 -36.60 -48.43 -20.00
C HIS A 99 -36.03 -49.26 -18.85
N GLY A 100 -34.88 -48.85 -18.31
CA GLY A 100 -34.23 -49.49 -17.16
C GLY A 100 -35.10 -49.43 -15.91
N LEU A 101 -35.68 -48.27 -15.60
CA LEU A 101 -36.59 -48.07 -14.46
C LEU A 101 -37.86 -48.92 -14.60
N ILE A 102 -38.50 -48.90 -15.78
CA ILE A 102 -39.71 -49.72 -16.03
C ILE A 102 -39.39 -51.20 -15.84
N THR A 103 -38.27 -51.67 -16.42
CA THR A 103 -37.85 -53.08 -16.33
C THR A 103 -37.54 -53.48 -14.89
N LYS A 104 -36.82 -52.63 -14.15
CA LYS A 104 -36.46 -52.88 -12.75
C LYS A 104 -37.69 -52.89 -11.84
N THR A 105 -38.59 -51.92 -12.00
CA THR A 105 -39.84 -51.84 -11.25
C THR A 105 -40.76 -53.02 -11.58
N ALA A 106 -40.88 -53.41 -12.85
CA ALA A 106 -41.64 -54.58 -13.27
C ALA A 106 -41.04 -55.88 -12.70
N ALA A 107 -39.71 -56.03 -12.72
CA ALA A 107 -39.03 -57.18 -12.14
C ALA A 107 -39.22 -57.24 -10.63
N GLU A 108 -39.15 -56.11 -9.93
CA GLU A 108 -39.30 -56.01 -8.48
C GLU A 108 -40.73 -56.31 -8.01
N ILE A 109 -41.74 -55.83 -8.73
CA ILE A 109 -43.15 -56.16 -8.47
C ILE A 109 -43.43 -57.64 -8.81
N ASN A 110 -42.79 -58.18 -9.84
CA ASN A 110 -42.97 -59.58 -10.25
C ASN A 110 -42.20 -60.61 -9.42
N LYS A 111 -41.25 -60.19 -8.57
CA LYS A 111 -40.58 -61.08 -7.59
C LYS A 111 -41.61 -61.84 -6.74
N PRO A 112 -41.31 -63.09 -6.32
CA PRO A 112 -42.22 -63.88 -5.50
C PRO A 112 -42.51 -63.18 -4.16
N GLN A 113 -43.76 -62.74 -3.97
CA GLN A 113 -44.22 -62.03 -2.78
C GLN A 113 -44.70 -63.02 -1.70
N LYS A 114 -44.15 -62.92 -0.49
CA LYS A 114 -44.49 -63.80 0.64
C LYS A 114 -45.81 -63.43 1.35
N SER A 115 -46.29 -62.18 1.22
CA SER A 115 -47.51 -61.69 1.90
C SER A 115 -48.74 -61.66 0.98
N LEU A 116 -49.93 -61.86 1.55
CA LEU A 116 -51.22 -61.76 0.83
C LEU A 116 -51.42 -60.38 0.18
N GLY A 117 -51.03 -59.30 0.89
CA GLY A 117 -51.06 -57.94 0.33
C GLY A 117 -50.12 -57.74 -0.86
N GLY A 118 -48.94 -58.37 -0.87
CA GLY A 118 -48.01 -58.33 -2.00
C GLY A 118 -48.54 -59.05 -3.24
N LYS A 119 -49.26 -60.16 -3.05
CA LYS A 119 -49.93 -60.89 -4.16
C LYS A 119 -51.07 -60.08 -4.79
N LEU A 120 -51.86 -59.38 -3.97
CA LEU A 120 -52.92 -58.48 -4.46
C LEU A 120 -52.33 -57.29 -5.23
N LYS A 121 -51.25 -56.69 -4.75
CA LYS A 121 -50.53 -55.61 -5.45
C LYS A 121 -49.97 -56.07 -6.80
N LYS A 122 -49.38 -57.27 -6.86
CA LYS A 122 -48.89 -57.87 -8.11
C LYS A 122 -50.02 -58.13 -9.12
N LEU A 123 -51.15 -58.68 -8.65
CA LEU A 123 -52.33 -58.91 -9.49
C LEU A 123 -52.91 -57.59 -10.04
N ALA A 124 -53.04 -56.58 -9.19
CA ALA A 124 -53.49 -55.26 -9.60
C ALA A 124 -52.53 -54.64 -10.62
N PHE A 125 -51.22 -54.67 -10.37
CA PHE A 125 -50.22 -54.15 -11.31
C PHE A 125 -50.30 -54.87 -12.66
N ASN A 126 -50.29 -56.20 -12.69
CA ASN A 126 -50.32 -56.95 -13.95
C ASN A 126 -51.67 -56.86 -14.70
N SER A 127 -52.77 -56.53 -14.02
CA SER A 127 -54.09 -56.38 -14.67
C SER A 127 -54.33 -54.97 -15.20
N PHE A 128 -53.75 -53.95 -14.57
CA PHE A 128 -53.98 -52.54 -14.92
C PHE A 128 -52.78 -51.87 -15.62
N VAL A 129 -51.60 -52.50 -15.64
CA VAL A 129 -50.35 -51.92 -16.17
C VAL A 129 -49.70 -52.88 -17.17
N ASP A 130 -49.80 -52.57 -18.46
CA ASP A 130 -49.07 -53.26 -19.51
C ASP A 130 -47.67 -52.64 -19.68
N THR A 131 -46.66 -53.35 -19.16
CA THR A 131 -45.26 -52.92 -19.21
C THR A 131 -44.73 -52.76 -20.62
N THR A 132 -45.21 -53.56 -21.57
CA THR A 132 -44.81 -53.51 -22.98
C THR A 132 -45.37 -52.28 -23.67
N ASP A 133 -46.62 -51.92 -23.38
CA ASP A 133 -47.23 -50.70 -23.92
C ASP A 133 -46.65 -49.42 -23.30
N ILE A 134 -46.27 -49.45 -22.02
CA ILE A 134 -45.56 -48.33 -21.39
C ILE A 134 -44.16 -48.16 -22.00
N GLN A 135 -43.44 -49.25 -22.25
CA GLN A 135 -42.13 -49.20 -22.93
C GLN A 135 -42.25 -48.61 -24.35
N LYS A 136 -43.30 -48.91 -25.11
CA LYS A 136 -43.52 -48.30 -26.44
C LYS A 136 -43.72 -46.79 -26.40
N GLN A 137 -44.20 -46.25 -25.28
CA GLN A 137 -44.42 -44.81 -25.11
C GLN A 137 -43.18 -44.05 -24.60
N VAL A 138 -42.15 -44.77 -24.13
CA VAL A 138 -40.91 -44.18 -23.59
C VAL A 138 -40.27 -43.16 -24.55
N PRO A 139 -40.15 -43.39 -25.87
CA PRO A 139 -39.57 -42.38 -26.77
C PRO A 139 -40.36 -41.07 -26.82
N SER A 140 -41.70 -41.15 -26.76
CA SER A 140 -42.57 -39.96 -26.72
C SER A 140 -42.44 -39.21 -25.39
N PHE A 141 -42.35 -39.94 -24.27
CA PHE A 141 -42.12 -39.34 -22.96
C PHE A 141 -40.73 -38.71 -22.85
N ALA A 142 -39.68 -39.39 -23.31
CA ALA A 142 -38.32 -38.87 -23.35
C ALA A 142 -38.24 -37.59 -24.19
N LYS A 143 -38.83 -37.59 -25.39
CA LYS A 143 -38.94 -36.38 -26.22
C LYS A 143 -39.65 -35.24 -25.49
N THR A 144 -40.79 -35.53 -24.87
CA THR A 144 -41.57 -34.52 -24.12
C THR A 144 -40.79 -33.97 -22.92
N ILE A 145 -40.02 -34.81 -22.22
CA ILE A 145 -39.13 -34.42 -21.13
C ILE A 145 -38.03 -33.50 -21.66
N ILE A 146 -37.34 -33.87 -22.73
CA ILE A 146 -36.28 -33.05 -23.34
C ILE A 146 -36.83 -31.71 -23.84
N ASP A 147 -37.97 -31.71 -24.53
CA ASP A 147 -38.63 -30.50 -25.03
C ASP A 147 -39.07 -29.59 -23.87
N LYS A 148 -39.57 -30.18 -22.78
CA LYS A 148 -39.95 -29.42 -21.58
C LYS A 148 -38.72 -28.86 -20.87
N VAL A 149 -37.64 -29.62 -20.74
CA VAL A 149 -36.37 -29.17 -20.11
C VAL A 149 -35.74 -28.04 -20.94
N ASN A 150 -35.76 -28.14 -22.27
CA ASN A 150 -35.23 -27.13 -23.19
C ASN A 150 -36.21 -25.95 -23.45
N SER A 151 -37.27 -25.82 -22.65
CA SER A 151 -38.25 -24.72 -22.79
C SER A 151 -37.82 -23.47 -22.02
N PRO A 152 -38.17 -22.25 -22.48
CA PRO A 152 -37.81 -21.02 -21.78
C PRO A 152 -38.29 -20.97 -20.32
N ALA A 153 -39.44 -21.57 -20.03
CA ALA A 153 -39.98 -21.66 -18.66
C ALA A 153 -39.11 -22.54 -17.75
N SER A 154 -38.58 -23.65 -18.26
CA SER A 154 -37.66 -24.51 -17.51
C SER A 154 -36.30 -23.86 -17.32
N HIS A 155 -35.77 -23.15 -18.32
CA HIS A 155 -34.54 -22.37 -18.15
C HIS A 155 -34.69 -21.30 -17.06
N LYS A 156 -35.81 -20.55 -17.06
CA LYS A 156 -36.12 -19.58 -16.02
C LYS A 156 -36.23 -20.22 -14.63
N ARG A 157 -36.82 -21.42 -14.54
CA ARG A 157 -36.93 -22.16 -13.27
C ARG A 157 -35.58 -22.69 -12.79
N LEU A 158 -34.76 -23.24 -13.68
CA LEU A 158 -33.40 -23.71 -13.36
C LEU A 158 -32.51 -22.54 -12.93
N LYS A 159 -32.57 -21.41 -13.64
CA LYS A 159 -31.93 -20.15 -13.26
C LYS A 159 -32.29 -19.76 -11.83
N SER A 160 -33.60 -19.67 -11.54
CA SER A 160 -34.08 -19.31 -10.21
C SER A 160 -33.58 -20.27 -9.14
N ILE A 161 -33.60 -21.59 -9.38
CA ILE A 161 -33.12 -22.57 -8.41
C ILE A 161 -31.62 -22.40 -8.17
N ALA A 162 -30.82 -22.23 -9.22
CA ALA A 162 -29.37 -22.06 -9.12
C ALA A 162 -29.01 -20.78 -8.35
N THR A 163 -29.59 -19.63 -8.72
CA THR A 163 -29.38 -18.35 -8.03
C THR A 163 -29.80 -18.44 -6.57
N THR A 164 -31.01 -18.95 -6.29
CA THR A 164 -31.49 -19.09 -4.90
C THR A 164 -30.61 -20.01 -4.06
N LYS A 165 -30.05 -21.08 -4.64
CA LYS A 165 -29.14 -21.98 -3.92
C LYS A 165 -27.79 -21.34 -3.63
N ILE A 166 -27.28 -20.51 -4.54
CA ILE A 166 -26.06 -19.71 -4.32
C ILE A 166 -26.31 -18.64 -3.27
N ASP A 167 -27.45 -17.93 -3.32
CA ASP A 167 -27.84 -16.96 -2.30
C ASP A 167 -27.98 -17.63 -0.93
N GLN A 168 -28.58 -18.82 -0.88
CA GLN A 168 -28.70 -19.60 0.35
C GLN A 168 -27.32 -19.96 0.91
N LEU A 169 -26.42 -20.48 0.07
CA LEU A 169 -25.06 -20.83 0.50
C LEU A 169 -24.26 -19.61 0.98
N ALA A 170 -24.39 -18.47 0.29
CA ALA A 170 -23.74 -17.23 0.69
C ALA A 170 -24.27 -16.73 2.05
N ASN A 171 -25.59 -16.78 2.27
CA ASN A 171 -26.21 -16.38 3.52
C ASN A 171 -25.86 -17.32 4.69
N GLU A 172 -25.76 -18.63 4.44
CA GLU A 172 -25.33 -19.62 5.43
C GLU A 172 -23.85 -19.46 5.79
N THR A 173 -23.03 -18.98 4.85
CA THR A 173 -21.58 -18.75 5.04
C THR A 173 -21.30 -17.30 5.48
N TYR A 174 -22.21 -16.71 6.28
CA TYR A 174 -22.20 -15.30 6.68
C TYR A 174 -20.78 -14.75 6.92
N ASP A 175 -20.42 -13.74 6.14
CA ASP A 175 -19.20 -12.98 6.34
C ASP A 175 -19.53 -11.54 6.74
N SER A 176 -19.01 -11.13 7.89
CA SER A 176 -19.10 -9.74 8.39
C SER A 176 -18.41 -8.71 7.48
N THR A 177 -17.64 -9.15 6.48
CA THR A 177 -16.97 -8.28 5.50
C THR A 177 -17.92 -7.43 4.68
N SER A 178 -19.16 -7.86 4.45
CA SER A 178 -20.14 -7.13 3.63
C SER A 178 -20.59 -5.82 4.26
N VAL A 179 -20.91 -5.85 5.55
CA VAL A 179 -21.30 -4.68 6.35
C VAL A 179 -20.13 -3.71 6.45
N ALA A 180 -18.93 -4.24 6.71
CA ALA A 180 -17.70 -3.44 6.75
C ALA A 180 -17.40 -2.79 5.39
N ASN A 181 -17.51 -3.54 4.29
CA ASN A 181 -17.30 -3.05 2.93
C ASN A 181 -18.31 -1.95 2.57
N ALA A 182 -19.60 -2.14 2.87
CA ALA A 182 -20.62 -1.13 2.61
C ALA A 182 -20.38 0.16 3.40
N ALA A 183 -19.94 0.06 4.67
CA ALA A 183 -19.60 1.20 5.50
C ALA A 183 -18.37 1.96 4.96
N VAL A 184 -17.30 1.23 4.63
CA VAL A 184 -16.06 1.77 4.03
C VAL A 184 -16.37 2.45 2.69
N THR A 185 -17.04 1.74 1.78
CA THR A 185 -17.40 2.23 0.44
C THR A 185 -18.25 3.49 0.55
N LYS A 186 -19.29 3.51 1.39
CA LYS A 186 -20.15 4.68 1.59
C LYS A 186 -19.37 5.88 2.14
N TYR A 187 -18.48 5.66 3.10
CA TYR A 187 -17.64 6.71 3.66
C TYR A 187 -16.70 7.30 2.60
N LEU A 188 -15.98 6.44 1.86
CA LEU A 188 -15.03 6.86 0.83
C LEU A 188 -15.73 7.55 -0.34
N TYR A 189 -16.86 7.02 -0.80
CA TYR A 189 -17.61 7.61 -1.92
C TYR A 189 -18.15 8.99 -1.58
N LYS A 190 -18.56 9.19 -0.32
CA LYS A 190 -18.93 10.51 0.18
C LYS A 190 -17.73 11.45 0.29
N LYS A 191 -16.58 10.97 0.79
CA LYS A 191 -15.34 11.75 0.93
C LYS A 191 -14.84 12.26 -0.42
N TYR A 192 -14.83 11.40 -1.44
CA TYR A 192 -14.31 11.70 -2.78
C TYR A 192 -15.37 12.20 -3.78
N ARG A 193 -16.66 12.16 -3.40
CA ARG A 193 -17.82 12.56 -4.21
C ARG A 193 -17.93 11.75 -5.51
N VAL A 194 -17.81 10.44 -5.38
CA VAL A 194 -17.90 9.47 -6.49
C VAL A 194 -19.05 8.51 -6.23
N SER A 195 -19.63 7.96 -7.29
CA SER A 195 -20.80 7.09 -7.17
C SER A 195 -20.53 5.62 -7.52
N ASN A 196 -19.38 5.35 -8.14
CA ASN A 196 -19.01 4.00 -8.56
C ASN A 196 -17.50 3.72 -8.38
N PRO A 197 -17.10 2.42 -8.34
CA PRO A 197 -15.70 2.04 -8.15
C PRO A 197 -14.76 2.54 -9.26
N ALA A 198 -15.24 2.60 -10.50
CA ALA A 198 -14.42 3.02 -11.63
C ALA A 198 -14.07 4.52 -11.58
N GLU A 199 -15.04 5.37 -11.22
CA GLU A 199 -14.86 6.80 -10.97
C GLU A 199 -13.93 7.04 -9.77
N PHE A 200 -14.11 6.27 -8.70
CA PHE A 200 -13.22 6.30 -7.54
C PHE A 200 -11.78 6.04 -7.96
N ASN A 201 -11.51 4.89 -8.59
CA ASN A 201 -10.16 4.52 -9.01
C ASN A 201 -9.56 5.53 -10.00
N LYS A 202 -10.34 6.03 -10.96
CA LYS A 202 -9.88 7.06 -11.91
C LYS A 202 -9.52 8.37 -11.22
N GLN A 203 -10.35 8.85 -10.29
CA GLN A 203 -10.11 10.11 -9.59
C GLN A 203 -8.89 10.00 -8.67
N ILE A 204 -8.76 8.89 -7.94
CA ILE A 204 -7.63 8.63 -7.05
C ILE A 204 -6.32 8.56 -7.86
N ASN A 205 -6.28 7.77 -8.93
CA ASN A 205 -5.09 7.64 -9.78
C ASN A 205 -4.67 8.99 -10.39
N SER A 206 -5.63 9.82 -10.81
CA SER A 206 -5.33 11.17 -11.31
C SER A 206 -4.76 12.09 -10.23
N ARG A 207 -5.28 12.04 -8.99
CA ARG A 207 -4.77 12.84 -7.87
C ARG A 207 -3.37 12.38 -7.46
N LEU A 208 -3.15 11.07 -7.37
CA LEU A 208 -1.85 10.50 -7.02
C LEU A 208 -0.76 10.84 -8.05
N ALA A 209 -1.09 10.81 -9.35
CA ALA A 209 -0.14 11.21 -10.39
C ALA A 209 0.25 12.70 -10.30
N ALA A 210 -0.72 13.57 -10.02
CA ALA A 210 -0.48 15.00 -9.84
C ALA A 210 0.38 15.27 -8.60
N ILE A 211 -0.01 14.71 -7.44
CA ILE A 211 0.70 14.88 -6.18
C ILE A 211 2.13 14.36 -6.30
N ARG A 212 2.34 13.15 -6.86
CA ARG A 212 3.69 12.58 -7.03
C ARG A 212 4.62 13.52 -7.79
N THR A 213 4.15 14.11 -8.89
CA THR A 213 4.96 15.03 -9.69
C THR A 213 5.33 16.28 -8.88
N VAL A 214 4.36 16.84 -8.17
CA VAL A 214 4.54 18.05 -7.36
C VAL A 214 5.49 17.79 -6.18
N THR A 215 5.31 16.69 -5.44
CA THR A 215 6.15 16.32 -4.29
C THR A 215 7.61 16.12 -4.70
N TYR A 216 7.89 15.44 -5.81
CA TYR A 216 9.26 15.26 -6.30
C TYR A 216 9.88 16.57 -6.78
N ASN A 217 9.10 17.45 -7.43
CA ASN A 217 9.58 18.77 -7.84
C ASN A 217 9.97 19.63 -6.62
N TYR A 218 9.18 19.61 -5.55
CA TYR A 218 9.54 20.30 -4.31
C TYR A 218 10.76 19.69 -3.64
N ALA A 219 10.91 18.36 -3.66
CA ALA A 219 12.11 17.70 -3.17
C ALA A 219 13.36 18.19 -3.92
N TYR A 220 13.32 18.19 -5.26
CA TYR A 220 14.43 18.70 -6.08
C TYR A 220 14.68 20.20 -5.86
N ALA A 221 13.63 21.00 -5.65
CA ALA A 221 13.78 22.42 -5.33
C ALA A 221 14.51 22.63 -3.99
N MET A 222 14.18 21.86 -2.95
CA MET A 222 14.92 21.89 -1.67
C MET A 222 16.38 21.51 -1.86
N LEU A 223 16.67 20.44 -2.61
CA LEU A 223 18.05 20.05 -2.93
C LEU A 223 18.79 21.17 -3.68
N GLY A 224 18.12 21.85 -4.61
CA GLY A 224 18.65 23.01 -5.31
C GLY A 224 19.02 24.14 -4.36
N CYS A 225 18.18 24.45 -3.37
CA CYS A 225 18.47 25.46 -2.34
C CYS A 225 19.72 25.11 -1.53
N VAL A 226 19.83 23.87 -1.08
CA VAL A 226 20.98 23.39 -0.28
C VAL A 226 22.27 23.41 -1.10
N LEU A 227 22.22 22.92 -2.34
CA LEU A 227 23.36 22.96 -3.25
C LEU A 227 23.81 24.39 -3.54
N PHE A 228 22.87 25.31 -3.76
CA PHE A 228 23.18 26.72 -3.95
C PHE A 228 23.85 27.32 -2.71
N ALA A 229 23.34 27.03 -1.51
CA ALA A 229 23.95 27.47 -0.25
C ALA A 229 25.38 26.93 -0.09
N LEU A 230 25.63 25.66 -0.43
CA LEU A 230 26.96 25.05 -0.43
C LEU A 230 27.91 25.66 -1.47
N CYS A 231 27.43 25.93 -2.69
CA CYS A 231 28.22 26.61 -3.71
C CYS A 231 28.63 28.02 -3.27
N LEU A 232 27.70 28.74 -2.66
CA LEU A 232 27.93 30.08 -2.12
C LEU A 232 28.97 30.02 -0.98
N TRP A 233 28.86 29.04 -0.09
CA TRP A 233 29.88 28.76 0.92
C TRP A 233 31.27 28.53 0.31
N TRP A 234 31.36 27.67 -0.70
CA TRP A 234 32.63 27.33 -1.34
C TRP A 234 33.31 28.54 -1.99
N PHE A 235 32.54 29.38 -2.69
CA PHE A 235 33.06 30.59 -3.34
C PHE A 235 33.54 31.63 -2.31
N MET A 236 32.80 31.81 -1.22
CA MET A 236 33.09 32.80 -0.18
C MET A 236 34.04 32.28 0.91
N ARG A 237 34.60 31.08 0.77
CA ARG A 237 35.45 30.43 1.79
C ARG A 237 36.65 31.25 2.24
N LYS A 238 37.17 32.17 1.40
CA LYS A 238 38.33 33.01 1.72
C LYS A 238 38.00 34.24 2.58
N GLN A 239 36.72 34.56 2.78
CA GLN A 239 36.28 35.75 3.50
C GLN A 239 35.93 35.42 4.96
N VAL A 240 36.93 35.45 5.85
CA VAL A 240 36.82 35.07 7.27
C VAL A 240 35.68 35.79 8.00
N GLN A 241 35.39 37.05 7.67
CA GLN A 241 34.32 37.80 8.34
C GLN A 241 32.91 37.27 8.05
N LEU A 242 32.65 36.73 6.85
CA LEU A 242 31.33 36.28 6.41
C LEU A 242 31.05 34.80 6.75
N GLN A 243 32.09 34.03 7.10
CA GLN A 243 31.98 32.61 7.45
C GLN A 243 31.02 32.35 8.62
N THR A 244 31.03 33.21 9.64
CA THR A 244 30.13 33.06 10.80
C THR A 244 28.66 33.15 10.37
N THR A 245 28.31 34.15 9.56
CA THR A 245 26.95 34.37 9.07
C THR A 245 26.49 33.23 8.17
N LEU A 246 27.34 32.82 7.23
CA LEU A 246 27.07 31.68 6.35
C LEU A 246 26.77 30.40 7.14
N PHE A 247 27.48 30.21 8.27
CA PHE A 247 27.42 28.94 9.00
C PHE A 247 26.12 28.86 9.79
N VAL A 248 25.76 29.96 10.46
CA VAL A 248 24.48 30.06 11.18
C VAL A 248 23.31 29.87 10.22
N MET A 249 23.35 30.48 9.03
CA MET A 249 22.31 30.28 8.03
C MET A 249 22.26 28.81 7.60
N SER A 250 23.40 28.18 7.31
CA SER A 250 23.46 26.76 6.95
C SER A 250 22.92 25.82 8.04
N LEU A 251 23.06 26.17 9.31
CA LEU A 251 22.43 25.41 10.40
C LEU A 251 20.89 25.47 10.35
N LEU A 252 20.31 26.59 9.89
CA LEU A 252 18.87 26.72 9.70
C LEU A 252 18.38 25.86 8.52
N PHE A 253 19.14 25.82 7.42
CA PHE A 253 18.87 24.88 6.31
C PHE A 253 18.88 23.43 6.82
N ALA A 254 19.91 23.05 7.59
CA ALA A 254 20.00 21.71 8.18
C ALA A 254 18.81 21.38 9.09
N PHE A 255 18.32 22.35 9.86
CA PHE A 255 17.14 22.16 10.71
C PHE A 255 15.87 21.92 9.89
N ILE A 256 15.65 22.67 8.80
CA ILE A 256 14.49 22.48 7.92
C ILE A 256 14.55 21.10 7.24
N LEU A 257 15.72 20.71 6.71
CA LEU A 257 15.91 19.39 6.10
C LEU A 257 15.65 18.25 7.09
N LEU A 258 16.14 18.38 8.33
CA LEU A 258 15.88 17.39 9.37
C LEU A 258 14.39 17.30 9.67
N ALA A 259 13.73 18.44 9.90
CA ALA A 259 12.30 18.48 10.20
C ALA A 259 11.47 17.82 9.09
N VAL A 260 11.75 18.13 7.83
CA VAL A 260 11.03 17.56 6.68
C VAL A 260 11.40 16.09 6.47
N GLY A 261 12.66 15.72 6.63
CA GLY A 261 13.15 14.35 6.46
C GLY A 261 12.59 13.36 7.49
N ILE A 262 12.24 13.82 8.69
CA ILE A 262 11.64 12.96 9.74
C ILE A 262 10.12 12.90 9.66
N THR A 263 9.45 13.93 9.13
CA THR A 263 7.98 14.02 9.08
C THR A 263 7.37 13.59 7.74
N ALA A 264 8.10 13.69 6.64
CA ALA A 264 7.65 13.17 5.35
C ALA A 264 7.79 11.65 5.31
N SER A 265 6.91 10.99 4.56
CA SER A 265 6.93 9.53 4.42
C SER A 265 8.27 9.10 3.82
N ILE A 266 8.91 8.08 4.39
CA ILE A 266 10.25 7.60 3.97
C ILE A 266 10.17 6.32 3.15
N ILE A 267 9.20 5.46 3.44
CA ILE A 267 9.02 4.17 2.79
C ILE A 267 7.53 3.92 2.58
N GLU A 268 7.21 3.37 1.43
CA GLU A 268 5.90 2.86 1.09
C GLU A 268 6.04 1.38 0.75
N VAL A 269 5.20 0.55 1.37
CA VAL A 269 5.12 -0.89 1.13
C VAL A 269 3.77 -1.16 0.52
N ASP A 270 3.75 -1.63 -0.73
CA ASP A 270 2.51 -1.92 -1.47
C ASP A 270 2.66 -3.29 -2.16
N ALA A 271 1.87 -4.25 -1.69
CA ALA A 271 1.79 -5.60 -2.24
C ALA A 271 0.35 -5.88 -2.68
N ARG A 272 0.17 -6.31 -3.92
CA ARG A 272 -1.16 -6.55 -4.50
C ARG A 272 -1.18 -7.70 -5.51
N ILE A 273 -2.37 -8.26 -5.71
CA ILE A 273 -2.70 -9.08 -6.87
C ILE A 273 -3.31 -8.12 -7.90
N GLU A 274 -2.59 -7.82 -8.97
CA GLU A 274 -3.05 -6.91 -10.03
C GLU A 274 -4.27 -7.48 -10.75
N SER A 275 -4.20 -8.77 -11.10
CA SER A 275 -5.33 -9.47 -11.69
C SER A 275 -5.33 -10.93 -11.31
N LEU A 276 -6.51 -11.48 -11.06
CA LEU A 276 -6.76 -12.91 -10.95
C LEU A 276 -7.88 -13.21 -11.95
N ASN A 277 -7.54 -13.95 -12.99
CA ASN A 277 -8.46 -14.34 -14.04
C ASN A 277 -8.56 -15.86 -14.08
N PHE A 278 -9.76 -16.39 -14.13
CA PHE A 278 -9.99 -17.82 -14.36
C PHE A 278 -11.21 -18.02 -15.25
N MET A 279 -11.29 -19.21 -15.85
CA MET A 279 -12.46 -19.60 -16.61
C MET A 279 -13.39 -20.46 -15.76
N LEU A 280 -14.65 -20.08 -15.70
CA LEU A 280 -15.72 -20.82 -15.05
C LEU A 280 -16.87 -20.99 -16.04
N LEU A 281 -17.26 -22.25 -16.33
CA LEU A 281 -18.31 -22.56 -17.29
C LEU A 281 -18.13 -21.91 -18.68
N GLY A 282 -16.88 -21.68 -19.10
CA GLY A 282 -16.55 -21.03 -20.37
C GLY A 282 -16.54 -19.50 -20.33
N GLU A 283 -16.87 -18.88 -19.19
CA GLU A 283 -16.81 -17.44 -18.98
C GLU A 283 -15.58 -17.03 -18.17
N LYS A 284 -15.06 -15.85 -18.47
CA LYS A 284 -13.90 -15.30 -17.79
C LYS A 284 -14.36 -14.52 -16.55
N VAL A 285 -14.00 -15.02 -15.37
CA VAL A 285 -14.19 -14.29 -14.11
C VAL A 285 -12.89 -13.58 -13.77
N THR A 286 -12.98 -12.30 -13.44
CA THR A 286 -11.81 -11.45 -13.17
C THR A 286 -11.95 -10.69 -11.85
N PHE A 287 -10.94 -10.80 -11.00
CA PHE A 287 -10.73 -9.93 -9.85
C PHE A 287 -9.53 -9.05 -10.15
N GLU A 288 -9.74 -7.74 -10.17
CA GLU A 288 -8.68 -6.76 -10.44
C GLU A 288 -8.29 -6.03 -9.16
N ASN A 289 -7.03 -5.63 -9.08
CA ASN A 289 -6.52 -4.67 -8.11
C ASN A 289 -6.83 -5.03 -6.65
N GLN A 290 -6.36 -6.19 -6.21
CA GLN A 290 -6.59 -6.71 -4.85
C GLN A 290 -5.38 -6.39 -3.97
N VAL A 291 -5.52 -5.39 -3.10
CA VAL A 291 -4.44 -4.96 -2.21
C VAL A 291 -4.31 -5.93 -1.05
N LEU A 292 -3.14 -6.56 -0.95
CA LEU A 292 -2.79 -7.49 0.13
C LEU A 292 -2.29 -6.75 1.35
N PHE A 293 -1.41 -5.77 1.14
CA PHE A 293 -0.80 -5.00 2.20
C PHE A 293 -0.39 -3.62 1.70
N PHE A 294 -0.75 -2.59 2.44
CA PHE A 294 -0.31 -1.22 2.19
C PHE A 294 0.06 -0.53 3.50
N GLN A 295 1.25 0.09 3.53
CA GLN A 295 1.69 0.98 4.60
C GLN A 295 2.60 2.06 4.01
N SER A 296 2.37 3.32 4.39
CA SER A 296 3.32 4.42 4.16
C SER A 296 3.60 5.08 5.49
N LYS A 297 4.87 5.29 5.86
CA LYS A 297 5.22 5.85 7.17
C LYS A 297 6.46 6.75 7.09
N SER A 298 6.46 7.81 7.89
CA SER A 298 7.65 8.64 8.19
C SER A 298 8.49 8.06 9.33
N ILE A 299 9.66 8.65 9.61
CA ILE A 299 10.48 8.25 10.77
C ILE A 299 9.71 8.51 12.06
N LEU A 300 9.02 9.64 12.14
CA LEU A 300 8.23 10.01 13.30
C LEU A 300 7.07 9.02 13.52
N ASP A 301 6.37 8.62 12.45
CA ASP A 301 5.28 7.65 12.55
C ASP A 301 5.80 6.28 13.01
N ILE A 302 6.97 5.85 12.52
CA ILE A 302 7.59 4.58 12.97
C ILE A 302 7.89 4.63 14.47
N VAL A 303 8.46 5.74 14.96
CA VAL A 303 8.72 5.95 16.39
C VAL A 303 7.42 5.89 17.18
N GLU A 304 6.38 6.59 16.73
CA GLU A 304 5.07 6.61 17.40
C GLU A 304 4.44 5.22 17.45
N VAL A 305 4.46 4.49 16.33
CA VAL A 305 3.94 3.12 16.24
C VAL A 305 4.68 2.19 17.19
N LEU A 306 6.01 2.29 17.28
CA LEU A 306 6.83 1.45 18.16
C LEU A 306 6.58 1.75 19.66
N VAL A 307 6.46 3.02 20.04
CA VAL A 307 6.18 3.43 21.42
C VAL A 307 4.78 3.05 21.86
N LYS A 308 3.81 3.02 20.94
CA LYS A 308 2.44 2.56 21.23
C LYS A 308 2.30 1.04 21.31
N GLN A 309 3.32 0.27 20.95
CA GLN A 309 3.22 -1.19 21.06
C GLN A 309 3.17 -1.64 22.52
N PRO A 310 2.39 -2.68 22.83
CA PRO A 310 2.33 -3.24 24.18
C PRO A 310 3.62 -3.96 24.62
N LYS A 311 4.52 -4.25 23.67
CA LYS A 311 5.76 -5.01 23.94
C LYS A 311 6.87 -4.07 24.44
N PRO A 312 7.49 -4.33 25.61
CA PRO A 312 8.51 -3.45 26.17
C PRO A 312 9.72 -3.29 25.26
N ASP A 313 10.12 -4.35 24.54
CA ASP A 313 11.25 -4.31 23.61
C ASP A 313 11.05 -3.29 22.48
N ALA A 314 9.83 -3.23 21.93
CA ALA A 314 9.48 -2.29 20.87
C ALA A 314 9.48 -0.83 21.38
N VAL A 315 8.96 -0.61 22.59
CA VAL A 315 8.95 0.71 23.23
C VAL A 315 10.38 1.21 23.44
N VAL A 316 11.27 0.36 23.95
CA VAL A 316 12.69 0.70 24.16
C VAL A 316 13.33 1.11 22.83
N VAL A 317 13.16 0.32 21.76
CA VAL A 317 13.69 0.67 20.43
C VAL A 317 13.13 2.00 19.93
N GLY A 318 11.82 2.24 20.06
CA GLY A 318 11.19 3.50 19.67
C GLY A 318 11.74 4.72 20.42
N VAL A 319 11.95 4.60 21.74
CA VAL A 319 12.57 5.66 22.56
C VAL A 319 14.02 5.91 22.15
N LEU A 320 14.81 4.86 21.90
CA LEU A 320 16.18 5.03 21.41
C LEU A 320 16.20 5.75 20.07
N MET A 321 15.33 5.36 19.12
CA MET A 321 15.22 6.03 17.83
C MET A 321 14.88 7.51 17.98
N LEU A 322 13.91 7.86 18.84
CA LEU A 322 13.56 9.25 19.12
C LEU A 322 14.77 10.04 19.64
N VAL A 323 15.51 9.47 20.59
CA VAL A 323 16.66 10.14 21.21
C VAL A 323 17.81 10.31 20.20
N PHE A 324 18.20 9.25 19.49
CA PHE A 324 19.41 9.27 18.65
C PHE A 324 19.20 9.83 17.25
N ILE A 325 18.00 9.74 16.68
CA ILE A 325 17.72 10.15 15.29
C ILE A 325 17.06 11.53 15.22
N ILE A 326 16.39 11.97 16.30
CA ILE A 326 15.65 13.24 16.30
C ILE A 326 16.24 14.19 17.33
N ILE A 327 16.18 13.84 18.62
CA ILE A 327 16.54 14.76 19.71
C ILE A 327 18.03 15.14 19.65
N LEU A 328 18.92 14.14 19.53
CA LEU A 328 20.36 14.37 19.53
C LEU A 328 20.79 15.23 18.32
N PRO A 329 20.37 14.94 17.07
CA PRO A 329 20.58 15.83 15.93
C PRO A 329 20.14 17.28 16.15
N VAL A 330 18.94 17.50 16.68
CA VAL A 330 18.44 18.86 17.00
C VAL A 330 19.34 19.55 18.02
N LEU A 331 19.69 18.86 19.11
CA LEU A 331 20.59 19.40 20.14
C LEU A 331 21.97 19.74 19.57
N ARG A 332 22.48 18.95 18.63
CA ARG A 332 23.76 19.22 17.96
C ARG A 332 23.69 20.48 17.08
N ILE A 333 22.63 20.66 16.29
CA ILE A 333 22.44 21.89 15.49
C ILE A 333 22.41 23.12 16.40
N ILE A 334 21.67 23.04 17.52
CA ILE A 334 21.60 24.13 18.51
C ILE A 334 22.97 24.38 19.15
N ALA A 335 23.68 23.33 19.57
CA ALA A 335 25.01 23.44 20.19
C ALA A 335 26.04 24.10 19.26
N LYS A 336 26.06 23.73 17.97
CA LYS A 336 26.89 24.37 16.95
C LYS A 336 26.58 25.86 16.80
N GLY A 337 25.29 26.22 16.82
CA GLY A 337 24.86 27.62 16.79
C GLY A 337 25.31 28.40 18.03
N ILE A 338 25.13 27.83 19.22
CA ILE A 338 25.53 28.44 20.50
C ILE A 338 27.06 28.62 20.56
N HIS A 339 27.83 27.60 20.18
CA HIS A 339 29.30 27.66 20.19
C HIS A 339 29.85 28.79 19.32
N LEU A 340 29.20 29.07 18.20
CA LEU A 340 29.63 30.10 17.25
C LEU A 340 29.14 31.51 17.63
N LEU A 341 27.97 31.64 18.25
CA LEU A 341 27.35 32.93 18.60
C LEU A 341 27.67 33.42 20.03
N SER A 342 28.05 32.54 20.95
CA SER A 342 28.27 32.90 22.36
C SER A 342 29.66 33.46 22.66
N SER A 343 29.73 34.22 23.77
CA SER A 343 30.99 34.61 24.40
C SER A 343 31.76 33.39 24.92
N LYS A 344 33.10 33.52 25.04
CA LYS A 344 34.04 32.43 25.38
C LYS A 344 33.58 31.53 26.55
N LYS A 345 32.87 32.08 27.54
CA LYS A 345 32.37 31.33 28.72
C LYS A 345 31.30 30.27 28.40
N LEU A 346 30.35 30.55 27.48
CA LEU A 346 29.30 29.57 27.14
C LEU A 346 29.80 28.54 26.11
N ALA A 347 30.69 28.95 25.22
CA ALA A 347 31.34 28.09 24.24
C ALA A 347 32.29 27.07 24.88
N GLU A 348 32.93 27.43 26.00
CA GLU A 348 33.84 26.55 26.76
C GLU A 348 33.13 25.59 27.73
N ASN A 349 31.80 25.66 27.87
CA ASN A 349 31.07 24.70 28.71
C ASN A 349 31.28 23.27 28.17
N LYS A 350 31.74 22.37 29.04
CA LYS A 350 32.07 20.98 28.71
C LYS A 350 30.92 20.28 27.97
N VAL A 351 29.66 20.57 28.33
CA VAL A 351 28.47 19.97 27.68
C VAL A 351 28.30 20.47 26.25
N VAL A 352 28.41 21.79 26.01
CA VAL A 352 28.27 22.40 24.68
C VAL A 352 29.42 21.98 23.77
N LYS A 353 30.65 21.96 24.29
CA LYS A 353 31.83 21.47 23.57
C LYS A 353 31.72 20.00 23.21
N TYR A 354 31.24 19.17 24.14
CA TYR A 354 30.97 17.75 23.88
C TYR A 354 29.90 17.55 22.81
N LEU A 355 28.75 18.23 22.92
CA LEU A 355 27.68 18.17 21.92
C LEU A 355 28.14 18.66 20.54
N THR A 356 29.00 19.67 20.49
CA THR A 356 29.47 20.24 19.22
C THR A 356 30.49 19.34 18.51
N PHE A 357 31.48 18.80 19.23
CA PHE A 357 32.64 18.14 18.61
C PHE A 357 32.71 16.62 18.79
N GLU A 358 32.18 16.08 19.89
CA GLU A 358 32.33 14.66 20.26
C GLU A 358 31.04 13.85 20.12
N SER A 359 29.87 14.47 20.25
CA SER A 359 28.59 13.76 20.20
C SER A 359 28.22 13.22 18.81
N GLY A 360 28.96 13.60 17.77
CA GLY A 360 28.77 13.05 16.42
C GLY A 360 29.05 11.56 16.31
N LYS A 361 29.75 10.95 17.27
CA LYS A 361 29.91 9.49 17.36
C LYS A 361 28.61 8.76 17.76
N TRP A 362 27.67 9.48 18.36
CA TRP A 362 26.39 8.94 18.83
C TRP A 362 25.23 9.29 17.89
N ASP A 363 25.46 10.17 16.92
CA ASP A 363 24.46 10.49 15.92
C ASP A 363 24.28 9.28 15.01
N MET A 364 23.10 8.68 15.07
CA MET A 364 22.76 7.44 14.37
C MET A 364 21.99 7.72 13.08
N ALA A 365 21.94 8.97 12.62
CA ALA A 365 21.19 9.34 11.41
C ALA A 365 21.74 8.63 10.15
N ASP A 366 23.06 8.42 10.06
CA ASP A 366 23.71 7.66 8.99
C ASP A 366 23.34 6.17 9.02
N VAL A 367 23.35 5.53 10.20
CA VAL A 367 22.92 4.14 10.38
C VAL A 367 21.44 3.99 10.05
N MET A 368 20.61 4.99 10.39
CA MET A 368 19.19 4.98 10.03
C MET A 368 18.99 4.99 8.50
N VAL A 369 19.76 5.79 7.75
CA VAL A 369 19.72 5.78 6.27
C VAL A 369 19.99 4.39 5.72
N VAL A 370 21.04 3.73 6.23
CA VAL A 370 21.39 2.36 5.82
C VAL A 370 20.32 1.37 6.26
N GLY A 371 19.76 1.54 7.46
CA GLY A 371 18.67 0.71 8.00
C GLY A 371 17.43 0.75 7.12
N ILE A 372 16.95 1.94 6.75
CA ILE A 372 15.80 2.11 5.86
C ILE A 372 16.08 1.47 4.50
N LEU A 373 17.29 1.63 3.95
CA LEU A 373 17.68 1.03 2.68
C LEU A 373 17.69 -0.51 2.75
N MET A 374 18.25 -1.08 3.81
CA MET A 374 18.26 -2.53 4.06
C MET A 374 16.84 -3.07 4.24
N THR A 375 15.98 -2.35 4.96
CA THR A 375 14.56 -2.69 5.09
C THR A 375 13.86 -2.66 3.73
N TYR A 376 14.10 -1.64 2.90
CA TYR A 376 13.56 -1.56 1.55
C TYR A 376 14.00 -2.75 0.69
N ILE A 377 15.30 -3.06 0.65
CA ILE A 377 15.84 -4.19 -0.12
C ILE A 377 15.28 -5.53 0.40
N GLY A 378 15.22 -5.70 1.72
CA GLY A 378 14.72 -6.90 2.38
C GLY A 378 13.23 -7.13 2.12
N LEU A 379 12.39 -6.11 2.32
CA LEU A 379 10.96 -6.17 2.03
C LEU A 379 10.70 -6.40 0.55
N ASN A 380 11.40 -5.69 -0.33
CA ASN A 380 11.24 -5.87 -1.78
C ASN A 380 11.60 -7.30 -2.21
N GLY A 381 12.70 -7.86 -1.69
CA GLY A 381 13.11 -9.23 -1.98
C GLY A 381 12.12 -10.28 -1.46
N ILE A 382 11.70 -10.16 -0.20
CA ILE A 382 10.77 -11.10 0.42
C ILE A 382 9.40 -11.03 -0.25
N LEU A 383 8.82 -9.84 -0.38
CA LEU A 383 7.49 -9.65 -0.99
C LEU A 383 7.49 -10.14 -2.42
N LYS A 384 8.51 -9.80 -3.23
CA LYS A 384 8.60 -10.29 -4.61
C LYS A 384 8.66 -11.82 -4.68
N SER A 385 9.43 -12.47 -3.80
CA SER A 385 9.52 -13.94 -3.75
C SER A 385 8.18 -14.57 -3.36
N GLN A 386 7.52 -14.05 -2.32
CA GLN A 386 6.22 -14.56 -1.88
C GLN A 386 5.12 -14.33 -2.93
N LEU A 387 5.09 -13.16 -3.57
CA LEU A 387 4.14 -12.82 -4.61
C LEU A 387 4.38 -13.61 -5.91
N SER A 388 5.63 -13.94 -6.22
CA SER A 388 5.95 -14.78 -7.38
C SER A 388 5.40 -16.20 -7.22
N ASN A 389 5.31 -16.72 -5.99
CA ASN A 389 4.68 -18.02 -5.74
C ASN A 389 3.17 -18.01 -5.99
N LEU A 390 2.54 -16.83 -5.93
CA LEU A 390 1.13 -16.63 -6.24
C LEU A 390 0.90 -16.33 -7.73
N ASN A 391 1.97 -16.11 -8.49
CA ASN A 391 1.92 -15.78 -9.91
C ASN A 391 1.79 -17.07 -10.74
N VAL A 392 0.56 -17.55 -10.87
CA VAL A 392 0.24 -18.78 -11.59
C VAL A 392 -0.21 -18.44 -13.01
N HIS A 393 0.42 -19.06 -14.00
CA HIS A 393 0.02 -18.97 -15.41
C HIS A 393 -0.33 -20.36 -15.94
N ASN A 394 -1.62 -20.69 -15.94
CA ASN A 394 -2.15 -21.90 -16.54
C ASN A 394 -3.36 -21.57 -17.42
N SER A 395 -3.74 -22.49 -18.30
CA SER A 395 -4.91 -22.43 -19.18
C SER A 395 -6.24 -22.12 -18.46
N LEU A 396 -6.36 -22.45 -17.17
CA LEU A 396 -7.59 -22.26 -16.38
C LEU A 396 -7.52 -21.08 -15.38
N LEU A 397 -6.32 -20.68 -14.96
CA LEU A 397 -6.09 -19.64 -13.94
C LEU A 397 -4.83 -18.86 -14.31
N THR A 398 -4.98 -17.54 -14.41
CA THR A 398 -3.88 -16.58 -14.62
C THR A 398 -3.94 -15.53 -13.52
N THR A 399 -2.92 -15.49 -12.68
CA THR A 399 -2.81 -14.54 -11.57
C THR A 399 -1.56 -13.71 -11.75
N THR A 400 -1.69 -12.38 -11.81
CA THR A 400 -0.58 -11.43 -11.88
C THR A 400 -0.45 -10.70 -10.55
N THR A 401 0.74 -10.70 -9.97
CA THR A 401 1.05 -10.02 -8.71
C THR A 401 2.05 -8.90 -8.92
N ALA A 402 1.94 -7.83 -8.13
CA ALA A 402 2.85 -6.69 -8.18
C ALA A 402 3.33 -6.28 -6.79
N ASN A 403 4.58 -5.82 -6.76
CA ASN A 403 5.22 -5.24 -5.59
C ASN A 403 5.67 -3.81 -5.94
N ASP A 404 4.94 -2.82 -5.45
CA ASP A 404 5.18 -1.40 -5.68
C ASP A 404 5.84 -0.72 -4.47
N THR A 405 6.51 -1.53 -3.63
CA THR A 405 7.33 -1.02 -2.53
C THR A 405 8.36 -0.03 -3.06
N SER A 406 8.43 1.16 -2.46
CA SER A 406 9.26 2.27 -2.94
C SER A 406 9.75 3.17 -1.82
N LEU A 407 10.93 3.76 -2.03
CA LEU A 407 11.44 4.84 -1.18
C LEU A 407 10.77 6.15 -1.58
N GLN A 408 10.35 6.92 -0.58
CA GLN A 408 9.59 8.15 -0.75
C GLN A 408 10.50 9.39 -0.61
N PRO A 409 10.04 10.59 -1.04
CA PRO A 409 10.83 11.82 -0.98
C PRO A 409 11.44 12.14 0.38
N GLY A 410 10.77 11.78 1.50
CA GLY A 410 11.29 11.98 2.84
C GLY A 410 12.64 11.28 3.07
N TYR A 411 12.82 10.08 2.51
CA TYR A 411 14.09 9.36 2.62
C TYR A 411 15.23 10.13 1.96
N PHE A 412 15.02 10.64 0.75
CA PHE A 412 16.06 11.39 0.02
C PHE A 412 16.41 12.72 0.70
N ILE A 413 15.42 13.43 1.24
CA ILE A 413 15.66 14.64 2.04
C ILE A 413 16.46 14.33 3.30
N PHE A 414 16.13 13.23 3.98
CA PHE A 414 16.88 12.79 5.16
C PHE A 414 18.33 12.39 4.84
N VAL A 415 18.58 11.71 3.72
CA VAL A 415 19.94 11.43 3.24
C VAL A 415 20.73 12.72 3.01
N VAL A 416 20.12 13.70 2.37
CA VAL A 416 20.77 14.99 2.11
C VAL A 416 21.04 15.74 3.40
N TYR A 417 20.13 15.69 4.37
CA TYR A 417 20.38 16.19 5.72
C TYR A 417 21.64 15.57 6.34
N VAL A 418 21.77 14.23 6.33
CA VAL A 418 22.92 13.53 6.93
C VAL A 418 24.23 13.94 6.27
N VAL A 419 24.26 13.97 4.93
CA VAL A 419 25.44 14.41 4.18
C VAL A 419 25.77 15.88 4.48
N PHE A 420 24.77 16.74 4.53
CA PHE A 420 24.93 18.16 4.81
C PHE A 420 25.42 18.41 6.25
N GLU A 421 24.90 17.68 7.24
CA GLU A 421 25.35 17.73 8.63
C GLU A 421 26.84 17.36 8.76
N MET A 422 27.24 16.29 8.06
CA MET A 422 28.63 15.83 8.03
C MET A 422 29.56 16.90 7.46
N LEU A 423 29.16 17.54 6.36
CA LEU A 423 29.89 18.65 5.74
C LEU A 423 29.98 19.87 6.69
N LEU A 424 28.88 20.25 7.35
CA LEU A 424 28.89 21.34 8.32
C LEU A 424 29.79 21.04 9.52
N SER A 425 29.80 19.80 10.00
CA SER A 425 30.72 19.36 11.07
C SER A 425 32.19 19.47 10.66
N TYR A 426 32.53 19.11 9.41
CA TYR A 426 33.88 19.29 8.88
C TYR A 426 34.27 20.76 8.74
N ILE A 427 33.36 21.59 8.21
CA ILE A 427 33.55 23.03 8.05
C ILE A 427 33.81 23.70 9.40
N LEU A 428 33.02 23.38 10.44
CA LEU A 428 33.17 23.96 11.77
C LEU A 428 34.53 23.65 12.40
N LYS A 429 35.02 22.41 12.26
CA LYS A 429 36.34 22.01 12.74
C LYS A 429 37.45 22.80 12.06
N ARG A 430 37.35 23.00 10.74
CA ARG A 430 38.31 23.82 9.98
C ARG A 430 38.33 25.27 10.47
N MET A 431 37.17 25.92 10.59
CA MET A 431 37.09 27.31 11.08
C MET A 431 37.64 27.45 12.51
N THR A 432 37.42 26.45 13.37
CA THR A 432 37.90 26.47 14.75
C THR A 432 39.42 26.31 14.82
N ASN A 433 40.02 25.45 13.98
CA ASN A 433 41.48 25.27 13.93
C ASN A 433 42.21 26.49 13.35
N ASP A 434 41.67 27.11 12.30
CA ASP A 434 42.24 28.32 11.70
C ASP A 434 42.25 29.50 12.70
N HIS A 435 41.24 29.59 13.57
CA HIS A 435 41.21 30.57 14.67
C HIS A 435 42.26 30.35 15.76
N VAL A 436 42.72 29.11 15.96
CA VAL A 436 43.78 28.78 16.93
C VAL A 436 45.16 29.09 16.34
N SER A 437 45.39 28.82 15.06
CA SER A 437 46.67 29.14 14.40
C SER A 437 46.93 30.64 14.29
N ASP A 438 45.89 31.46 14.06
CA ASP A 438 46.03 32.93 13.99
C ASP A 438 46.34 33.56 15.36
N GLN A 439 46.03 32.90 16.48
CA GLN A 439 46.41 33.35 17.82
C GLN A 439 47.84 32.95 18.23
N GLU A 440 48.41 31.92 17.60
CA GLU A 440 49.75 31.40 17.92
C GLU A 440 50.84 32.02 17.02
N SER A 441 50.45 32.61 15.88
CA SER A 441 51.34 33.32 14.96
C SER A 441 51.61 34.80 15.31
N ASP A 442 51.25 35.25 16.51
CA ASP A 442 51.60 36.59 17.01
C ASP A 442 52.69 36.51 18.10
N PRO A 443 53.94 36.09 17.79
CA PRO A 443 55.05 36.30 18.70
C PRO A 443 55.62 37.69 18.42
N LEU A 444 55.09 38.71 19.11
CA LEU A 444 55.79 39.96 19.47
C LEU A 444 54.82 40.88 20.23
N SER A 445 54.66 40.59 21.52
CA SER A 445 54.40 41.62 22.55
C SER A 445 55.59 41.66 23.48
#